data_AF-A0A849ET45-F1
#
_entry.id   AF-A0A849ET45-F1
#
_cell.length_a   1.000
_cell.length_b   1.000
_cell.length_c   1.000
_cell.angle_alpha   90.00
_cell.angle_beta   90.00
_cell.angle_gamma   90.00
#
_symmetry.space_group_name_H-M   'P 1'
#
loop_
_entity.id
_entity.type
_entity.pdbx_description
1 polymer ?
#
loop_
_entity_poly.entity_id
_entity_poly.type
_entity_poly.pdbx_seq_one_letter_code
_entity_poly.pdbx_strand_id
1 'polypeptide(L)'
;ETLIELLSASPDPAADRQALDPIIRIRAIQDFTASRAVRFVFDLKAIIHAQIPDAQGQAQLDARIDELALTAFDLYMSCREKIYDLKANEVKQRTYKAFAKAGLIKESDDE
;
A
#
# COMPACT_ATOMS: atom_id res chain seq x y z
N GLU A 1 13.90 -3.31 -10.93
CA GLU A 1 13.72 -4.78 -10.86
C GLU A 1 12.26 -5.11 -11.00
N THR A 2 11.95 -6.22 -11.67
CA THR A 2 10.58 -6.72 -11.76
C THR A 2 10.22 -7.55 -10.53
N LEU A 3 8.93 -7.65 -10.21
CA LEU A 3 8.42 -8.44 -9.06
C LEU A 3 8.88 -9.91 -9.10
N ILE A 4 9.14 -10.45 -10.29
CA ILE A 4 9.62 -11.82 -10.51
C ILE A 4 11.10 -11.97 -10.14
N GLU A 5 11.93 -10.96 -10.42
CA GLU A 5 13.35 -10.96 -10.06
C GLU A 5 13.55 -11.07 -8.55
N LEU A 6 12.68 -10.43 -7.76
CA LEU A 6 12.71 -10.46 -6.30
C LEU A 6 12.42 -11.84 -5.69
N LEU A 7 11.79 -12.75 -6.44
CA LEU A 7 11.51 -14.12 -5.98
C LEU A 7 12.78 -14.99 -5.97
N SER A 8 13.79 -14.62 -6.77
CA SER A 8 15.07 -15.35 -6.84
C SER A 8 16.17 -14.69 -5.99
N ALA A 9 15.91 -13.48 -5.49
CA ALA A 9 16.86 -12.69 -4.72
C ALA A 9 16.65 -12.87 -3.20
N SER A 10 17.73 -12.68 -2.43
CA SER A 10 17.64 -12.56 -0.97
C SER A 10 16.71 -11.40 -0.57
N PRO A 11 16.04 -11.48 0.58
CA PRO A 11 15.18 -10.40 1.06
C PRO A 11 15.94 -9.07 1.18
N ASP A 12 15.52 -8.08 0.41
CA ASP A 12 15.96 -6.70 0.52
C ASP A 12 14.72 -5.80 0.69
N PRO A 13 14.47 -5.31 1.92
CA PRO A 13 13.31 -4.47 2.20
C PRO A 13 13.20 -3.22 1.33
N ALA A 14 14.33 -2.65 0.87
CA ALA A 14 14.32 -1.46 0.04
C ALA A 14 13.91 -1.79 -1.40
N ALA A 15 14.50 -2.83 -1.99
CA ALA A 15 14.17 -3.31 -3.32
C ALA A 15 12.72 -3.83 -3.40
N ASP A 16 12.28 -4.58 -2.38
CA ASP A 16 10.92 -5.11 -2.26
C ASP A 16 9.89 -4.00 -2.29
N ARG A 17 10.10 -2.98 -1.45
CA ARG A 17 9.25 -1.79 -1.44
C ARG A 17 9.26 -1.10 -2.78
N GLN A 18 10.44 -0.88 -3.39
CA GLN A 18 10.55 -0.17 -4.66
C GLN A 18 9.78 -0.89 -5.78
N ALA A 19 9.83 -2.22 -5.85
CA ALA A 19 9.11 -2.99 -6.88
C ALA A 19 7.59 -3.03 -6.64
N LEU A 20 7.15 -3.12 -5.37
CA LEU A 20 5.73 -3.16 -5.00
C LEU A 20 5.07 -1.77 -5.06
N ASP A 21 5.85 -0.71 -4.92
CA ASP A 21 5.36 0.67 -4.76
C ASP A 21 4.35 1.13 -5.82
N PRO A 22 4.64 1.01 -7.13
CA PRO A 22 3.76 1.54 -8.16
C PRO A 22 2.39 0.87 -8.17
N ILE A 23 2.35 -0.46 -8.12
CA ILE A 23 1.09 -1.22 -8.19
C ILE A 23 0.24 -1.02 -6.93
N ILE A 24 0.88 -0.95 -5.76
CA ILE A 24 0.16 -0.77 -4.49
C ILE A 24 -0.42 0.64 -4.37
N ARG A 25 0.29 1.69 -4.80
CA ARG A 25 -0.27 3.05 -4.82
C ARG A 25 -1.50 3.17 -5.70
N ILE A 26 -1.48 2.57 -6.89
CA ILE A 26 -2.64 2.52 -7.78
C ILE A 26 -3.81 1.82 -7.09
N ARG A 27 -3.56 0.68 -6.44
CA ARG A 27 -4.62 -0.07 -5.72
C ARG A 27 -5.16 0.67 -4.50
N ALA A 28 -4.35 1.51 -3.84
CA ALA A 28 -4.77 2.27 -2.67
C ALA A 28 -5.84 3.34 -2.99
N ILE A 29 -5.82 3.90 -4.20
CA ILE A 29 -6.82 4.88 -4.67
C ILE A 29 -8.07 4.24 -5.28
N GLN A 30 -8.07 2.93 -5.53
CA GLN A 30 -9.20 2.18 -6.13
C GLN A 30 -10.24 1.71 -5.08
N ASP A 31 -10.14 2.19 -3.84
CA ASP A 31 -11.04 1.82 -2.71
C ASP A 31 -11.18 0.30 -2.49
N PHE A 32 -10.14 -0.47 -2.81
CA PHE A 32 -10.06 -1.87 -2.43
C PHE A 32 -9.89 -2.01 -0.92
N THR A 33 -10.37 -3.13 -0.35
CA THR A 33 -9.95 -3.57 0.98
C THR A 33 -8.47 -3.96 0.94
N ALA A 34 -7.79 -3.92 2.09
CA ALA A 34 -6.39 -4.31 2.18
C ALA A 34 -6.13 -5.72 1.61
N SER A 35 -6.99 -6.69 1.96
CA SER A 35 -6.92 -8.06 1.43
C SER A 35 -7.00 -8.10 -0.09
N ARG A 36 -7.92 -7.36 -0.72
CA ARG A 36 -8.04 -7.30 -2.18
C ARG A 36 -6.85 -6.59 -2.83
N ALA A 37 -6.31 -5.57 -2.19
CA ALA A 37 -5.16 -4.83 -2.71
C ALA A 37 -3.90 -5.72 -2.78
N VAL A 38 -3.64 -6.56 -1.77
CA VAL A 38 -2.43 -7.40 -1.71
C VAL A 38 -2.59 -8.80 -2.31
N ARG A 39 -3.83 -9.26 -2.57
CA ARG A 39 -4.12 -10.64 -3.03
C ARG A 39 -3.28 -11.12 -4.21
N PHE A 40 -2.95 -10.22 -5.14
CA PHE A 40 -2.18 -10.58 -6.34
C PHE A 40 -0.79 -11.16 -6.02
N VAL A 41 -0.21 -10.79 -4.87
CA VAL A 41 1.07 -11.34 -4.42
C VAL A 41 0.91 -12.83 -4.09
N PHE A 42 -0.16 -13.20 -3.38
CA PHE A 42 -0.48 -14.60 -3.10
C PHE A 42 -0.89 -15.39 -4.34
N ASP A 43 -1.55 -14.75 -5.31
CA ASP A 43 -1.92 -15.40 -6.57
C ASP A 43 -0.68 -15.92 -7.33
N LEU A 44 0.53 -15.36 -7.07
CA LEU A 44 1.80 -15.88 -7.60
C LEU A 44 2.10 -17.32 -7.16
N LYS A 45 1.74 -17.71 -5.92
CA LYS A 45 1.95 -19.09 -5.43
C LYS A 45 1.23 -20.09 -6.31
N ALA A 46 -0.06 -19.83 -6.56
CA ALA A 46 -0.89 -20.69 -7.39
C ALA A 46 -0.35 -20.78 -8.83
N ILE A 47 0.07 -19.65 -9.39
CA ILE A 47 0.64 -19.60 -10.75
C ILE A 47 1.94 -20.41 -10.82
N ILE A 48 2.84 -20.26 -9.85
CA ILE A 48 4.14 -20.94 -9.88
C ILE A 48 3.99 -22.44 -9.61
N HIS A 49 3.17 -22.84 -8.63
CA HIS A 49 2.93 -24.25 -8.32
C HIS A 49 2.26 -25.00 -9.48
N ALA A 50 1.42 -24.32 -10.27
CA ALA A 50 0.85 -24.92 -11.47
C ALA A 50 1.89 -25.21 -12.56
N GLN A 51 2.99 -24.45 -12.60
CA GLN A 51 4.06 -24.61 -13.59
C GLN A 51 5.20 -25.51 -13.10
N ILE A 52 5.42 -25.58 -11.78
CA ILE A 52 6.54 -26.32 -11.17
C ILE A 52 6.03 -27.14 -9.98
N PRO A 53 5.32 -28.26 -10.23
CA PRO A 53 4.63 -29.02 -9.20
C PRO A 53 5.54 -29.75 -8.20
N ASP A 54 6.81 -30.00 -8.54
CA ASP A 54 7.71 -30.88 -7.77
C ASP A 54 9.10 -30.23 -7.48
N ALA A 55 9.09 -28.92 -7.22
CA ALA A 55 10.33 -28.18 -6.96
C ALA A 55 10.79 -28.29 -5.51
N GLN A 56 12.03 -28.76 -5.32
CA GLN A 56 12.80 -28.43 -4.12
C GLN A 56 12.84 -26.90 -3.97
N GLY A 57 12.44 -26.41 -2.78
CA GLY A 57 12.41 -24.97 -2.49
C GLY A 57 11.03 -24.30 -2.58
N GLN A 58 9.94 -25.03 -2.90
CA GLN A 58 8.57 -24.48 -2.85
C GLN A 58 8.25 -23.77 -1.52
N ALA A 59 8.61 -24.38 -0.39
CA ALA A 59 8.40 -23.77 0.92
C ALA A 59 9.17 -22.45 1.12
N GLN A 60 10.37 -22.34 0.57
CA GLN A 60 11.20 -21.12 0.66
C GLN A 60 10.64 -20.03 -0.25
N LEU A 61 10.21 -20.40 -1.46
CA LEU A 61 9.50 -19.50 -2.36
C LEU A 61 8.19 -19.01 -1.75
N ASP A 62 7.41 -19.90 -1.15
CA ASP A 62 6.15 -19.57 -0.49
C ASP A 62 6.37 -18.59 0.67
N ALA A 63 7.40 -18.83 1.49
CA ALA A 63 7.78 -17.92 2.56
C ALA A 63 8.20 -16.54 1.99
N ARG A 64 8.97 -16.51 0.90
CA ARG A 64 9.37 -15.27 0.24
C ARG A 64 8.19 -14.49 -0.31
N ILE A 65 7.20 -15.18 -0.89
CA ILE A 65 5.96 -14.56 -1.37
C ILE A 65 5.15 -14.00 -0.20
N ASP A 66 5.09 -14.70 0.93
CA ASP A 66 4.39 -14.21 2.13
C ASP A 66 5.07 -12.93 2.69
N GLU A 67 6.40 -12.87 2.71
CA GLU A 67 7.15 -11.66 3.09
C GLU A 67 6.86 -10.47 2.16
N LEU A 68 6.81 -10.71 0.84
CA LEU A 68 6.42 -9.68 -0.13
C LEU A 68 4.98 -9.22 0.10
N ALA A 69 4.07 -10.13 0.48
CA ALA A 69 2.68 -9.79 0.77
C ALA A 69 2.55 -8.92 2.03
N LEU A 70 3.35 -9.19 3.07
CA LEU A 70 3.41 -8.33 4.26
C LEU A 70 3.96 -6.94 3.91
N THR A 71 5.02 -6.86 3.12
CA THR A 71 5.58 -5.59 2.64
C THR A 71 4.56 -4.80 1.81
N ALA A 72 3.83 -5.48 0.93
CA ALA A 72 2.75 -4.89 0.14
C ALA A 72 1.61 -4.36 1.02
N PHE A 73 1.29 -5.07 2.10
CA PHE A 73 0.26 -4.65 3.06
C PHE A 73 0.66 -3.36 3.78
N ASP A 74 1.87 -3.31 4.34
CA ASP A 74 2.38 -2.11 5.03
C ASP A 74 2.36 -0.89 4.12
N LEU A 75 2.79 -1.08 2.87
CA LEU A 75 2.78 -0.03 1.87
C LEU A 75 1.36 0.44 1.53
N TYR A 76 0.42 -0.49 1.35
CA TYR A 76 -0.98 -0.15 1.10
C TYR A 76 -1.56 0.66 2.26
N MET A 77 -1.30 0.23 3.50
CA MET A 77 -1.76 0.93 4.70
C MET A 77 -1.18 2.33 4.81
N SER A 78 0.13 2.51 4.53
CA SER A 78 0.74 3.85 4.49
C SER A 78 0.10 4.76 3.44
N CYS A 79 -0.29 4.22 2.29
CA CYS A 79 -1.01 5.00 1.27
C CYS A 79 -2.43 5.39 1.76
N ARG A 80 -3.16 4.46 2.38
CA ARG A 80 -4.52 4.75 2.90
C ARG A 80 -4.51 5.76 4.03
N GLU A 81 -3.54 5.68 4.94
CA GLU A 81 -3.34 6.65 6.01
C GLU A 81 -3.17 8.06 5.44
N LYS A 82 -2.25 8.24 4.49
CA LYS A 82 -2.06 9.53 3.80
C LYS A 82 -3.34 10.05 3.13
N ILE A 83 -4.11 9.17 2.48
CA ILE A 83 -5.38 9.55 1.84
C ILE A 83 -6.39 10.02 2.91
N TYR A 84 -6.47 9.34 4.04
CA TYR A 84 -7.37 9.73 5.11
C TYR A 84 -6.95 11.03 5.80
N ASP A 85 -5.65 11.24 6.02
CA ASP A 85 -5.12 12.50 6.55
C ASP A 85 -5.45 13.68 5.62
N LEU A 86 -5.27 13.50 4.31
CA LEU A 86 -5.63 14.51 3.32
C LEU A 86 -7.13 14.83 3.36
N LYS A 87 -7.99 13.80 3.41
CA LYS A 87 -9.45 13.98 3.52
C LYS A 87 -9.85 14.70 4.81
N ALA A 88 -9.27 14.34 5.94
CA ALA A 88 -9.56 14.96 7.24
C ALA A 88 -9.14 16.43 7.25
N ASN A 89 -7.94 16.74 6.75
CA ASN A 89 -7.44 18.11 6.64
C ASN A 89 -8.29 18.95 5.67
N GLU A 90 -8.70 18.38 4.54
CA GLU A 90 -9.59 19.06 3.60
C GLU A 90 -10.93 19.42 4.25
N VAL A 91 -11.54 18.48 4.97
CA VAL A 91 -12.80 18.74 5.70
C VAL A 91 -12.62 19.84 6.74
N LYS A 92 -11.56 19.79 7.56
CA LYS A 92 -11.25 20.83 8.55
C LYS A 92 -11.10 22.21 7.89
N GLN A 93 -10.35 22.28 6.79
CA GLN A 93 -10.13 23.53 6.04
C GLN A 93 -11.42 24.06 5.40
N ARG A 94 -12.25 23.20 4.81
CA ARG A 94 -13.55 23.59 4.23
C ARG A 94 -14.48 24.15 5.31
N THR A 95 -14.55 23.49 6.46
CA THR A 95 -15.35 23.94 7.62
C THR A 95 -14.87 25.29 8.14
N TYR A 96 -13.56 25.44 8.37
CA TYR A 96 -12.97 26.72 8.80
C TYR A 96 -13.31 27.85 7.81
N LYS A 97 -13.08 27.64 6.50
CA LYS A 97 -13.37 28.64 5.46
C LYS A 97 -14.86 29.01 5.40
N ALA A 98 -15.76 28.06 5.62
CA ALA A 98 -17.20 28.32 5.65
C ALA A 98 -17.59 29.21 6.84
N PHE A 99 -17.07 28.92 8.04
CA PHE A 99 -17.30 29.74 9.23
C PHE A 99 -16.68 31.14 9.10
N ALA A 100 -15.46 31.25 8.56
CA ALA A 100 -14.81 32.54 8.29
C ALA A 100 -15.66 33.39 7.33
N LYS A 101 -16.14 32.81 6.23
CA LYS A 101 -17.01 33.51 5.26
C LYS A 101 -18.34 33.96 5.86
N ALA A 102 -18.85 33.23 6.85
CA ALA A 102 -20.07 33.59 7.58
C ALA A 102 -19.84 34.66 8.67
N GLY A 103 -18.60 35.15 8.86
CA GLY A 103 -18.25 36.08 9.92
C GLY A 103 -18.32 35.47 11.33
N LEU A 104 -18.31 34.14 11.43
CA LEU A 104 -18.44 33.39 12.69
C LEU A 104 -17.08 33.07 13.33
N ILE A 105 -15.98 33.48 12.70
CA ILE A 105 -14.62 33.38 13.24
C ILE A 105 -14.11 34.79 13.47
N LYS A 106 -13.74 35.11 14.71
CA LYS A 106 -12.83 36.22 14.98
C LYS A 106 -11.43 35.70 14.68
N GLU A 107 -10.70 36.36 13.79
CA GLU A 107 -9.24 36.27 13.82
C GLU A 107 -8.84 36.63 15.25
N SER A 108 -8.06 35.75 15.92
CA SER A 108 -7.40 36.18 17.13
C SER A 108 -6.53 37.36 16.71
N ASP A 109 -6.71 38.51 17.37
CA ASP A 109 -5.72 39.58 17.29
C ASP A 109 -4.43 38.96 17.85
N ASP A 110 -3.56 38.49 16.95
CA ASP A 110 -2.27 37.90 17.32
C ASP A 110 -1.40 39.05 17.88
N GLU A 111 -1.15 39.00 19.21
CA GLU A 111 -0.06 39.73 19.87
C GLU A 111 1.30 39.05 19.60
#